data_AF-A0A0F8WAB9-F1
#
_entry.id   AF-A0A0F8WAB9-F1
#
_cell.length_a   1.000
_cell.length_b   1.000
_cell.length_c   1.000
_cell.angle_alpha   90.00
_cell.angle_beta   90.00
_cell.angle_gamma   90.00
#
_symmetry.space_group_name_H-M   'P 1'
#
loop_
_entity.id
_entity.type
_entity.pdbx_description
1 polymer ?
#
loop_
_entity_poly.entity_id
_entity_poly.type
_entity_poly.pdbx_seq_one_letter_code
_entity_poly.pdbx_strand_id
1 'polypeptide(L)'
;GYVGEFKVEEDVTDSEQYLICSRYYDLARDEVLAAHLWNEAMVDVIILQNATDPIFGYDRRYSKPSTAVRIASVDDELGSDRRLNLQGRRPWEVKAEFILANAGIVPPSWSTNIDFIDGQFVSVTPDAWVTATAYIDGQYIKSGTSIYEVLVSHTSDTIANDLTSNNIVLRATGSTVTYEVLVTHTSDTVVADITSGNISASGDVIDARVVYVTYVTKLTDTDKWSPKLKHTVAMKLAIKIYTKIKNDPKGRAELIEEFETLTMPKARSIDGMQGTPKPIFSSDWIASRAEGMWRL
;
A
#
# COMPACT_ATOMS: atom_id res chain seq x y z
N GLY A 1 1.84 32.16 16.72
CA GLY A 1 1.50 33.02 15.58
C GLY A 1 0.01 33.29 15.51
N TYR A 2 -0.77 32.39 14.92
CA TYR A 2 -2.20 32.61 14.60
C TYR A 2 -3.12 32.92 15.79
N VAL A 3 -2.80 32.39 16.97
CA VAL A 3 -3.63 32.61 18.17
C VAL A 3 -3.20 33.89 18.92
N GLY A 4 -2.09 34.52 18.54
CA GLY A 4 -1.58 35.75 19.17
C GLY A 4 -1.10 35.58 20.61
N GLU A 5 -0.70 34.35 20.99
CA GLU A 5 -0.04 34.01 22.26
C GLU A 5 1.47 33.74 22.03
N PHE A 6 2.24 33.60 23.11
CA PHE A 6 3.67 33.27 23.08
C PHE A 6 3.98 32.04 22.22
N LYS A 7 5.14 32.05 21.58
CA LYS A 7 5.64 30.92 20.78
C LYS A 7 5.82 29.71 21.70
N VAL A 8 5.28 28.58 21.30
CA VAL A 8 5.57 27.29 21.94
C VAL A 8 6.88 26.79 21.36
N GLU A 9 7.89 26.63 22.21
CA GLU A 9 9.15 26.00 21.85
C GLU A 9 9.06 24.49 22.12
N GLU A 10 9.80 23.69 21.34
CA GLU A 10 9.73 22.22 21.40
C GLU A 10 10.29 21.64 22.72
N ASP A 11 11.17 22.38 23.38
CA ASP A 11 11.81 22.01 24.65
C ASP A 11 10.93 22.25 25.88
N VAL A 12 9.83 23.02 25.76
CA VAL A 12 8.92 23.32 26.88
C VAL A 12 7.66 22.47 26.82
N THR A 13 7.84 21.17 27.07
CA THR A 13 6.79 20.15 26.95
C THR A 13 5.70 20.20 28.05
N ASP A 14 5.98 20.90 29.16
CA ASP A 14 5.07 20.99 30.32
C ASP A 14 4.07 22.14 30.23
N SER A 15 4.20 23.04 29.24
CA SER A 15 3.27 24.16 29.11
C SER A 15 1.88 23.68 28.68
N GLU A 16 0.82 24.27 29.24
CA GLU A 16 -0.56 23.94 28.88
C GLU A 16 -0.79 24.12 27.36
N GLN A 17 -0.18 25.15 26.78
CA GLN A 17 -0.22 25.42 25.35
C GLN A 17 0.42 24.29 24.54
N TYR A 18 1.58 23.77 24.97
CA TYR A 18 2.22 22.63 24.31
C TYR A 18 1.35 21.39 24.36
N LEU A 19 0.80 21.05 25.53
CA LEU A 19 -0.05 19.86 25.71
C LEU A 19 -1.30 19.91 24.85
N ILE A 20 -1.94 21.09 24.72
CA ILE A 20 -3.10 21.29 23.85
C ILE A 20 -2.70 21.16 22.38
N CYS A 21 -1.62 21.82 21.96
CA CYS A 21 -1.13 21.74 20.58
C CYS A 21 -0.78 20.31 20.18
N SER A 22 0.00 19.60 21.00
CA SER A 22 0.41 18.21 20.77
C SER A 22 -0.80 17.29 20.66
N ARG A 23 -1.79 17.42 21.55
CA ARG A 23 -3.03 16.62 21.52
C ARG A 23 -3.82 16.76 20.22
N TYR A 24 -3.85 17.96 19.63
CA TYR A 24 -4.66 18.24 18.43
C TYR A 24 -3.86 18.20 17.13
N TYR A 25 -2.53 18.10 17.20
CA TYR A 25 -1.66 18.14 16.03
C TYR A 25 -1.96 17.01 15.06
N ASP A 26 -1.98 15.77 15.53
CA ASP A 26 -2.24 14.60 14.68
C ASP A 26 -3.62 14.69 14.00
N LEU A 27 -4.64 15.10 14.75
CA LEU A 27 -5.99 15.27 14.21
C LEU A 27 -6.05 16.38 13.15
N ALA A 28 -5.36 17.50 13.38
CA ALA A 28 -5.30 18.60 12.41
C ALA A 28 -4.60 18.18 11.12
N ARG A 29 -3.45 17.49 11.24
CA ARG A 29 -2.69 16.98 10.09
C ARG A 29 -3.55 15.98 9.29
N ASP A 30 -4.11 14.97 9.94
CA ASP A 30 -4.80 13.88 9.27
C ASP A 30 -6.10 14.39 8.58
N GLU A 31 -6.79 15.37 9.16
CA GLU A 31 -7.93 16.04 8.51
C GLU A 31 -7.52 16.82 7.26
N VAL A 32 -6.40 17.55 7.30
CA VAL A 32 -5.90 18.30 6.13
C VAL A 32 -5.45 17.35 5.03
N LEU A 33 -4.73 16.27 5.39
CA LEU A 33 -4.30 15.24 4.44
C LEU A 33 -5.49 14.49 3.83
N ALA A 34 -6.56 14.22 4.59
CA ALA A 34 -7.76 13.58 4.05
C ALA A 34 -8.54 14.48 3.07
N ALA A 35 -8.52 15.79 3.31
CA ALA A 35 -9.36 16.77 2.59
C ALA A 35 -8.93 17.03 1.14
N HIS A 36 -7.72 16.64 0.74
CA HIS A 36 -7.18 16.86 -0.61
C HIS A 36 -6.15 15.77 -0.95
N LEU A 37 -5.98 15.48 -2.24
CA LEU A 37 -4.96 14.55 -2.71
C LEU A 37 -3.65 15.31 -2.89
N TRP A 38 -2.94 15.54 -1.79
CA TRP A 38 -1.65 16.25 -1.80
C TRP A 38 -0.59 15.42 -2.52
N ASN A 39 0.05 15.98 -3.54
CA ASN A 39 1.05 15.26 -4.33
C ASN A 39 2.20 14.73 -3.47
N GLU A 40 2.67 15.51 -2.50
CA GLU A 40 3.74 15.12 -1.57
C GLU A 40 3.37 14.02 -0.58
N ALA A 41 2.07 13.73 -0.42
CA ALA A 41 1.56 12.66 0.45
C ALA A 41 1.02 11.47 -0.34
N MET A 42 0.97 11.54 -1.67
CA MET A 42 0.52 10.43 -2.51
C MET A 42 1.62 9.38 -2.65
N VAL A 43 1.25 8.12 -2.41
CA VAL A 43 2.12 6.95 -2.53
C VAL A 43 1.39 5.88 -3.33
N ASP A 44 2.12 5.20 -4.20
CA ASP A 44 1.65 4.03 -4.95
C ASP A 44 2.14 2.75 -4.28
N VAL A 45 1.28 1.74 -4.20
CA VAL A 45 1.58 0.44 -3.62
C VAL A 45 0.88 -0.67 -4.39
N ILE A 46 1.50 -1.84 -4.46
CA ILE A 46 0.87 -3.06 -4.98
C ILE A 46 0.35 -3.85 -3.77
N ILE A 47 -0.89 -4.31 -3.82
CA ILE A 47 -1.50 -5.06 -2.71
C ILE A 47 -1.99 -6.41 -3.23
N LEU A 48 -1.62 -7.47 -2.51
CA LEU A 48 -2.06 -8.84 -2.78
C LEU A 48 -3.44 -9.13 -2.19
N GLN A 49 -4.22 -9.97 -2.88
CA GLN A 49 -5.54 -10.43 -2.42
C GLN A 49 -5.45 -11.20 -1.10
N ASN A 50 -6.39 -10.96 -0.19
CA ASN A 50 -6.50 -11.73 1.06
C ASN A 50 -7.19 -13.09 0.86
N ALA A 51 -6.90 -14.04 1.78
CA ALA A 51 -7.48 -15.39 1.84
C ALA A 51 -9.01 -15.49 1.85
N THR A 52 -9.67 -14.53 2.49
CA THR A 52 -11.13 -14.59 2.65
C THR A 52 -11.76 -13.52 1.78
N ASP A 53 -12.73 -13.93 0.98
CA ASP A 53 -13.48 -13.00 0.14
C ASP A 53 -14.58 -12.28 0.95
N PRO A 54 -15.09 -11.14 0.44
CA PRO A 54 -16.27 -10.50 1.01
C PRO A 54 -17.50 -11.39 0.93
N ILE A 55 -18.37 -11.33 1.94
CA ILE A 55 -19.62 -12.11 1.96
C ILE A 55 -20.57 -11.68 0.84
N PHE A 56 -20.54 -10.40 0.44
CA PHE A 56 -21.38 -9.87 -0.62
C PHE A 56 -20.79 -8.62 -1.27
N GLY A 57 -21.34 -8.28 -2.43
CA GLY A 57 -20.97 -7.09 -3.17
C GLY A 57 -19.77 -7.35 -4.07
N TYR A 58 -18.58 -7.39 -3.48
CA TYR A 58 -17.32 -7.50 -4.22
C TYR A 58 -16.77 -8.92 -4.22
N ASP A 59 -16.05 -9.28 -5.28
CA ASP A 59 -15.47 -10.61 -5.43
C ASP A 59 -14.21 -10.79 -4.56
N ARG A 60 -13.48 -9.69 -4.27
CA ARG A 60 -12.19 -9.73 -3.58
C ARG A 60 -12.07 -8.66 -2.51
N ARG A 61 -11.18 -8.90 -1.56
CA ARG A 61 -10.73 -7.92 -0.57
C ARG A 61 -9.22 -7.82 -0.53
N TYR A 62 -8.76 -6.62 -0.18
CA TYR A 62 -7.36 -6.25 -0.04
C TYR A 62 -7.16 -5.52 1.28
N SER A 63 -6.03 -5.76 1.96
CA SER A 63 -5.68 -5.06 3.19
C SER A 63 -5.37 -3.60 2.89
N LYS A 64 -6.07 -2.68 3.56
CA LYS A 64 -5.75 -1.25 3.49
C LYS A 64 -4.37 -1.01 4.12
N PRO A 65 -3.48 -0.22 3.52
CA PRO A 65 -2.23 0.15 4.17
C PRO A 65 -2.49 0.87 5.51
N SER A 66 -1.80 0.49 6.56
CA SER A 66 -2.01 1.04 7.92
C SER A 66 -1.71 2.54 8.03
N THR A 67 -0.84 3.05 7.15
CA THR A 67 -0.47 4.47 7.06
C THR A 67 -1.43 5.28 6.19
N ALA A 68 -2.40 4.64 5.52
CA ALA A 68 -3.28 5.31 4.59
C ALA A 68 -4.36 6.13 5.31
N VAL A 69 -4.28 7.45 5.16
CA VAL A 69 -5.31 8.40 5.60
C VAL A 69 -6.51 8.35 4.65
N ARG A 70 -6.25 8.22 3.34
CA ARG A 70 -7.28 8.16 2.30
C ARG A 70 -6.81 7.33 1.11
N ILE A 71 -7.67 6.48 0.57
CA ILE A 71 -7.43 5.81 -0.71
C ILE A 71 -7.84 6.75 -1.85
N ALA A 72 -6.95 6.96 -2.81
CA ALA A 72 -7.16 7.87 -3.93
C ALA A 72 -7.69 7.11 -5.16
N SER A 73 -7.07 5.99 -5.51
CA SER A 73 -7.47 5.12 -6.61
C SER A 73 -7.10 3.68 -6.32
N VAL A 74 -7.86 2.77 -6.92
CA VAL A 74 -7.60 1.33 -6.94
C VAL A 74 -7.76 0.91 -8.40
N ASP A 75 -6.67 0.38 -8.96
CA ASP A 75 -6.55 -0.14 -10.32
C ASP A 75 -6.96 0.89 -11.40
N ASP A 76 -6.01 1.76 -11.79
CA ASP A 76 -6.29 3.02 -12.51
C ASP A 76 -6.69 2.85 -13.98
N GLU A 77 -6.44 1.69 -14.59
CA GLU A 77 -6.87 1.37 -15.94
C GLU A 77 -7.29 -0.10 -16.07
N LEU A 78 -8.49 -0.33 -16.61
CA LEU A 78 -8.99 -1.61 -17.14
C LEU A 78 -9.34 -2.75 -16.16
N GLY A 79 -9.21 -2.56 -14.83
CA GLY A 79 -9.69 -3.53 -13.84
C GLY A 79 -11.06 -3.25 -13.22
N SER A 80 -11.57 -2.01 -13.32
CA SER A 80 -12.99 -1.78 -13.06
C SER A 80 -13.79 -2.37 -14.23
N ASP A 81 -14.54 -3.43 -13.97
CA ASP A 81 -15.48 -3.96 -14.96
C ASP A 81 -16.41 -2.80 -15.39
N ARG A 82 -16.14 -2.21 -16.56
CA ARG A 82 -16.93 -1.10 -17.11
C ARG A 82 -18.41 -1.49 -17.23
N ARG A 83 -18.73 -2.79 -17.28
CA ARG A 83 -20.10 -3.31 -17.29
C ARG A 83 -20.83 -3.07 -15.96
N LEU A 84 -20.13 -3.04 -14.82
CA LEU A 84 -20.72 -2.80 -13.50
C LEU A 84 -20.86 -1.31 -13.17
N ASN A 85 -19.98 -0.45 -13.69
CA ASN A 85 -20.15 1.01 -13.59
C ASN A 85 -21.49 1.45 -14.22
N LEU A 86 -21.94 0.75 -15.27
CA LEU A 86 -23.22 0.97 -15.94
C LEU A 86 -24.44 0.57 -15.07
N GLN A 87 -24.23 -0.24 -14.03
CA GLN A 87 -25.25 -0.68 -13.07
C GLN A 87 -25.26 0.17 -11.79
N GLY A 88 -24.50 1.28 -11.76
CA GLY A 88 -24.43 2.16 -10.60
C GLY A 88 -23.59 1.62 -9.42
N ARG A 89 -22.86 0.52 -9.63
CA ARG A 89 -21.97 -0.06 -8.62
C ARG A 89 -20.62 0.67 -8.63
N ARG A 90 -20.14 1.10 -7.46
CA ARG A 90 -18.81 1.70 -7.36
C ARG A 90 -17.75 0.66 -7.70
N PRO A 91 -16.69 1.02 -8.44
CA PRO A 91 -15.65 0.07 -8.87
C PRO A 91 -14.91 -0.56 -7.68
N TRP A 92 -14.81 0.19 -6.58
CA TRP A 92 -14.25 -0.25 -5.31
C TRP A 92 -14.90 0.54 -4.16
N GLU A 93 -14.79 0.01 -2.95
CA GLU A 93 -15.13 0.71 -1.71
C GLU A 93 -14.12 0.42 -0.61
N VAL A 94 -13.98 1.34 0.35
CA VAL A 94 -13.20 1.11 1.57
C VAL A 94 -14.18 0.85 2.71
N LYS A 95 -13.98 -0.27 3.41
CA LYS A 95 -14.76 -0.64 4.60
C LYS A 95 -13.80 -1.08 5.70
N ALA A 96 -13.79 -0.33 6.80
CA ALA A 96 -12.82 -0.50 7.89
C ALA A 96 -11.38 -0.56 7.34
N GLU A 97 -10.66 -1.63 7.64
CA GLU A 97 -9.26 -1.86 7.23
C GLU A 97 -9.14 -2.59 5.88
N PHE A 98 -10.22 -2.67 5.10
CA PHE A 98 -10.21 -3.37 3.80
C PHE A 98 -10.64 -2.48 2.64
N ILE A 99 -10.00 -2.72 1.51
CA ILE A 99 -10.40 -2.26 0.19
C ILE A 99 -11.15 -3.43 -0.47
N LEU A 100 -12.39 -3.21 -0.87
CA LEU A 100 -13.21 -4.20 -1.56
C LEU A 100 -13.32 -3.81 -3.02
N ALA A 101 -12.95 -4.72 -3.91
CA ALA A 101 -12.92 -4.48 -5.35
C ALA A 101 -13.14 -5.78 -6.12
N ASN A 102 -13.66 -5.67 -7.35
CA ASN A 102 -13.66 -6.80 -8.30
C ASN A 102 -12.40 -6.80 -9.17
N ALA A 103 -11.66 -5.67 -9.14
CA ALA A 103 -10.38 -5.46 -9.80
C ALA A 103 -9.32 -6.48 -9.35
N GLY A 104 -8.26 -6.59 -10.13
CA GLY A 104 -7.12 -7.47 -9.83
C GLY A 104 -6.58 -8.20 -11.05
N ILE A 105 -5.25 -8.16 -11.21
CA ILE A 105 -4.52 -8.88 -12.27
C ILE A 105 -3.71 -10.03 -11.68
N VAL A 106 -3.31 -10.99 -12.52
CA VAL A 106 -2.29 -11.98 -12.13
C VAL A 106 -0.97 -11.24 -11.96
N PRO A 107 -0.20 -11.49 -10.88
CA PRO A 107 1.15 -10.96 -10.77
C PRO A 107 2.02 -11.40 -11.97
N PRO A 108 3.00 -10.59 -12.42
CA PRO A 108 3.94 -10.98 -13.46
C PRO A 108 4.57 -12.34 -13.18
N SER A 109 4.70 -13.17 -14.20
CA SER A 109 5.35 -14.48 -14.04
C SER A 109 6.84 -14.31 -13.79
N TRP A 110 7.39 -15.10 -12.85
CA TRP A 110 8.81 -15.11 -12.57
C TRP A 110 9.61 -15.56 -13.78
N SER A 111 10.72 -14.85 -14.04
CA SER A 111 11.74 -15.25 -14.99
C SER A 111 13.09 -14.74 -14.49
N THR A 112 14.15 -15.45 -14.85
CA THR A 112 15.52 -15.11 -14.45
C THR A 112 16.08 -13.97 -15.31
N ASN A 113 17.10 -13.28 -14.80
CA ASN A 113 17.76 -12.14 -15.44
C ASN A 113 16.82 -10.97 -15.74
N ILE A 114 15.84 -10.74 -14.88
CA ILE A 114 14.91 -9.60 -14.96
C ILE A 114 15.06 -8.76 -13.70
N ASP A 115 15.11 -7.44 -13.87
CA ASP A 115 15.13 -6.52 -12.74
C ASP A 115 13.74 -6.42 -12.10
N PHE A 116 13.67 -6.82 -10.82
CA PHE A 116 12.50 -6.61 -9.97
C PHE A 116 12.75 -5.51 -8.95
N ILE A 117 11.67 -4.84 -8.55
CA ILE A 117 11.69 -3.73 -7.60
C ILE A 117 11.07 -4.21 -6.28
N ASP A 118 11.58 -3.68 -5.17
CA ASP A 118 11.02 -3.89 -3.83
C ASP A 118 9.51 -3.55 -3.77
N GLY A 119 8.73 -4.40 -3.10
CA GLY A 119 7.28 -4.33 -2.99
C GLY A 119 6.51 -4.88 -4.20
N GLN A 120 7.19 -5.44 -5.20
CA GLN A 120 6.53 -6.16 -6.29
C GLN A 120 6.12 -7.57 -5.88
N PHE A 121 5.07 -8.07 -6.53
CA PHE A 121 4.62 -9.45 -6.40
C PHE A 121 4.83 -10.19 -7.72
N VAL A 122 5.26 -11.44 -7.64
CA VAL A 122 5.57 -12.29 -8.79
C VAL A 122 4.89 -13.63 -8.66
N SER A 123 4.43 -14.17 -9.78
CA SER A 123 3.76 -15.45 -9.85
C SER A 123 4.73 -16.55 -10.31
N VAL A 124 4.81 -17.64 -9.57
CA VAL A 124 5.67 -18.79 -9.87
C VAL A 124 4.78 -20.02 -10.07
N THR A 125 5.11 -20.87 -11.04
CA THR A 125 4.56 -22.23 -11.10
C THR A 125 5.46 -23.14 -10.27
N PRO A 126 4.99 -23.72 -9.15
CA PRO A 126 5.82 -24.56 -8.31
C PRO A 126 6.33 -25.81 -9.03
N ASP A 127 7.53 -26.25 -8.66
CA ASP A 127 8.11 -27.50 -9.14
C ASP A 127 7.35 -28.69 -8.57
N ALA A 128 7.29 -29.78 -9.35
CA ALA A 128 6.72 -31.03 -8.87
C ALA A 128 7.59 -31.62 -7.75
N TRP A 129 6.95 -32.18 -6.73
CA TRP A 129 7.64 -32.86 -5.63
C TRP A 129 8.47 -34.03 -6.14
N VAL A 130 9.74 -34.07 -5.71
CA VAL A 130 10.67 -35.16 -5.96
C VAL A 130 11.25 -35.60 -4.62
N THR A 131 11.19 -36.90 -4.33
CA THR A 131 11.77 -37.49 -3.11
C THR A 131 13.30 -37.45 -3.15
N ALA A 132 13.96 -37.42 -1.99
CA ALA A 132 15.41 -37.35 -1.85
C ALA A 132 16.05 -36.10 -2.49
N THR A 133 15.30 -35.01 -2.59
CA THR A 133 15.75 -33.71 -3.12
C THR A 133 15.81 -32.70 -1.98
N ALA A 134 16.85 -31.86 -1.97
CA ALA A 134 16.94 -30.78 -0.98
C ALA A 134 15.98 -29.64 -1.34
N TYR A 135 15.12 -29.27 -0.39
CA TYR A 135 14.27 -28.10 -0.47
C TYR A 135 14.60 -27.13 0.66
N ILE A 136 14.38 -25.84 0.40
CA ILE A 136 14.67 -24.77 1.35
C ILE A 136 13.39 -24.18 1.94
N ASP A 137 13.49 -23.63 3.14
CA ASP A 137 12.43 -22.84 3.77
C ASP A 137 11.92 -21.71 2.83
N GLY A 138 10.61 -21.51 2.79
CA GLY A 138 9.92 -20.57 1.89
C GLY A 138 9.76 -21.04 0.43
N GLN A 139 10.27 -22.22 0.07
CA GLN A 139 10.05 -22.77 -1.27
C GLN A 139 8.65 -23.38 -1.40
N TYR A 140 7.97 -23.11 -2.51
CA TYR A 140 6.74 -23.79 -2.88
C TYR A 140 6.99 -24.98 -3.79
N ILE A 141 6.27 -26.08 -3.55
CA ILE A 141 6.28 -27.30 -4.34
C ILE A 141 4.85 -27.77 -4.61
N LYS A 142 4.65 -28.67 -5.59
CA LYS A 142 3.33 -29.24 -5.88
C LYS A 142 3.31 -30.76 -6.01
N SER A 143 2.17 -31.34 -5.69
CA SER A 143 1.83 -32.73 -6.01
C SER A 143 0.45 -32.78 -6.64
N GLY A 144 0.41 -33.06 -7.95
CA GLY A 144 -0.78 -32.82 -8.75
C GLY A 144 -1.14 -31.33 -8.72
N THR A 145 -2.34 -31.01 -8.22
CA THR A 145 -2.84 -29.64 -8.06
C THR A 145 -2.65 -29.11 -6.64
N SER A 146 -2.24 -29.93 -5.68
CA SER A 146 -1.99 -29.52 -4.30
C SER A 146 -0.65 -28.81 -4.20
N ILE A 147 -0.64 -27.64 -3.59
CA ILE A 147 0.54 -26.81 -3.40
C ILE A 147 0.92 -26.81 -1.92
N TYR A 148 2.20 -27.01 -1.66
CA TYR A 148 2.78 -27.02 -0.32
C TYR A 148 3.88 -25.98 -0.22
N GLU A 149 4.02 -25.41 0.96
CA GLU A 149 5.16 -24.59 1.33
C GLU A 149 6.09 -25.38 2.23
N VAL A 150 7.39 -25.26 1.96
CA VAL A 150 8.44 -25.81 2.80
C VAL A 150 8.70 -24.84 3.94
N LEU A 151 8.53 -25.32 5.18
CA LEU A 151 8.68 -24.55 6.42
C LEU A 151 10.06 -24.71 7.05
N VAL A 152 10.78 -25.76 6.67
CA VAL A 152 12.10 -26.10 7.20
C VAL A 152 12.93 -26.66 6.05
N SER A 153 14.14 -26.15 5.86
CA SER A 153 15.08 -26.72 4.89
C SER A 153 15.42 -28.17 5.25
N HIS A 154 15.16 -29.11 4.34
CA HIS A 154 15.37 -30.54 4.55
C HIS A 154 15.62 -31.27 3.23
N THR A 155 16.06 -32.52 3.31
CA THR A 155 16.03 -33.44 2.16
C THR A 155 14.71 -34.19 2.20
N SER A 156 13.93 -34.10 1.12
CA SER A 156 12.57 -34.64 1.06
C SER A 156 12.50 -36.14 1.24
N ASP A 157 11.44 -36.59 1.91
CA ASP A 157 10.97 -37.97 1.92
C ASP A 157 9.64 -38.02 1.15
N THR A 158 8.70 -38.86 1.56
CA THR A 158 7.31 -38.82 1.10
C THR A 158 6.60 -37.59 1.69
N ILE A 159 5.68 -37.00 0.92
CA ILE A 159 4.85 -35.87 1.34
C ILE A 159 4.15 -36.15 2.68
N ALA A 160 3.69 -37.38 2.91
CA ALA A 160 3.03 -37.76 4.16
C ALA A 160 3.97 -37.69 5.38
N ASN A 161 5.23 -38.11 5.22
CA ASN A 161 6.22 -38.06 6.28
C ASN A 161 6.65 -36.62 6.57
N ASP A 162 6.83 -35.81 5.52
CA ASP A 162 7.23 -34.41 5.67
C ASP A 162 6.11 -33.53 6.24
N LEU A 163 4.84 -33.83 5.93
CA LEU A 163 3.69 -33.22 6.61
C LEU A 163 3.66 -33.59 8.09
N THR A 164 3.87 -34.87 8.42
CA THR A 164 3.85 -35.36 9.82
C THR A 164 4.99 -34.75 10.63
N SER A 165 6.13 -34.49 9.97
CA SER A 165 7.31 -33.88 10.58
C SER A 165 7.23 -32.35 10.65
N ASN A 166 6.15 -31.74 10.11
CA ASN A 166 5.98 -30.31 9.94
C ASN A 166 7.10 -29.64 9.11
N ASN A 167 7.74 -30.41 8.22
CA ASN A 167 8.72 -29.87 7.25
C ASN A 167 8.03 -29.08 6.14
N ILE A 168 6.79 -29.44 5.82
CA ILE A 168 5.95 -28.78 4.82
C ILE A 168 4.54 -28.57 5.33
N VAL A 169 3.81 -27.62 4.73
CA VAL A 169 2.39 -27.38 4.99
C VAL A 169 1.61 -27.29 3.69
N LEU A 170 0.40 -27.87 3.65
CA LEU A 170 -0.52 -27.68 2.53
C LEU A 170 -1.07 -26.25 2.57
N ARG A 171 -0.95 -25.53 1.45
CA ARG A 171 -1.48 -24.16 1.34
C ARG A 171 -2.85 -24.15 0.71
N ALA A 172 -2.97 -24.60 -0.52
CA ALA A 172 -4.25 -24.85 -1.17
C ALA A 172 -4.05 -25.71 -2.44
N THR A 173 -5.07 -25.75 -3.27
CA THR A 173 -5.04 -26.36 -4.60
C THR A 173 -5.10 -25.27 -5.67
N GLY A 174 -4.25 -25.35 -6.70
CA GLY A 174 -4.27 -24.41 -7.82
C GLY A 174 -3.05 -24.54 -8.71
N SER A 175 -2.68 -23.45 -9.39
CA SER A 175 -1.67 -23.49 -10.46
C SER A 175 -0.40 -22.72 -10.12
N THR A 176 -0.55 -21.51 -9.57
CA THR A 176 0.56 -20.60 -9.31
C THR A 176 0.54 -20.07 -7.88
N VAL A 177 1.74 -19.83 -7.37
CA VAL A 177 2.00 -19.22 -6.06
C VAL A 177 2.49 -17.80 -6.24
N THR A 178 2.47 -17.02 -5.17
CA THR A 178 2.99 -15.66 -5.17
C THR A 178 4.20 -15.54 -4.25
N TYR A 179 5.21 -14.82 -4.74
CA TYR A 179 6.32 -14.33 -3.93
C TYR A 179 6.27 -12.81 -3.88
N GLU A 180 6.69 -12.22 -2.77
CA GLU A 180 6.94 -10.79 -2.63
C GLU A 180 8.44 -10.53 -2.82
N VAL A 181 8.76 -9.49 -3.57
CA VAL A 181 10.11 -9.00 -3.77
C VAL A 181 10.43 -8.04 -2.63
N LEU A 182 11.40 -8.39 -1.80
CA LEU A 182 11.79 -7.65 -0.59
C LEU A 182 12.92 -6.66 -0.84
N VAL A 183 13.66 -6.84 -1.94
CA VAL A 183 14.82 -6.02 -2.30
C VAL A 183 14.83 -5.84 -3.81
N THR A 184 15.18 -4.64 -4.28
CA THR A 184 15.40 -4.39 -5.70
C THR A 184 16.65 -5.14 -6.17
N HIS A 185 16.50 -6.07 -7.10
CA HIS A 185 17.57 -6.95 -7.58
C HIS A 185 17.30 -7.42 -9.02
N THR A 186 18.34 -7.92 -9.68
CA THR A 186 18.20 -8.70 -10.92
C THR A 186 17.99 -10.16 -10.53
N SER A 187 16.91 -10.77 -11.00
CA SER A 187 16.52 -12.13 -10.61
C SER A 187 17.49 -13.21 -11.07
N ASP A 188 17.57 -14.26 -10.28
CA ASP A 188 18.14 -15.56 -10.59
C ASP A 188 17.04 -16.63 -10.47
N THR A 189 17.41 -17.88 -10.23
CA THR A 189 16.47 -18.94 -9.88
C THR A 189 15.72 -18.59 -8.60
N VAL A 190 14.45 -19.03 -8.51
CA VAL A 190 13.60 -18.83 -7.32
C VAL A 190 14.32 -19.26 -6.04
N VAL A 191 15.01 -20.40 -6.06
CA VAL A 191 15.75 -20.92 -4.89
C VAL A 191 16.92 -20.01 -4.49
N ALA A 192 17.67 -19.47 -5.46
CA ALA A 192 18.79 -18.57 -5.19
C ALA A 192 18.30 -17.23 -4.60
N ASP A 193 17.20 -16.70 -5.11
CA ASP A 193 16.64 -15.43 -4.62
C ASP A 193 15.94 -15.57 -3.26
N ILE A 194 15.31 -16.72 -2.97
CA ILE A 194 14.86 -17.02 -1.60
C ILE A 194 16.06 -17.07 -0.66
N THR A 195 17.12 -17.80 -1.03
CA THR A 195 18.32 -17.96 -0.18
C THR A 195 19.02 -16.62 0.10
N SER A 196 19.00 -15.72 -0.87
CA SER A 196 19.61 -14.39 -0.77
C SER A 196 18.73 -13.39 0.00
N GLY A 197 17.49 -13.77 0.34
CA GLY A 197 16.51 -12.88 0.96
C GLY A 197 15.93 -11.83 0.01
N ASN A 198 16.06 -12.04 -1.30
CA ASN A 198 15.54 -11.14 -2.33
C ASN A 198 14.02 -11.28 -2.48
N ILE A 199 13.50 -12.49 -2.29
CA ILE A 199 12.07 -12.79 -2.32
C ILE A 199 11.64 -13.65 -1.14
N SER A 200 10.37 -13.57 -0.77
CA SER A 200 9.74 -14.43 0.24
C SER A 200 8.37 -14.92 -0.20
N ALA A 201 8.01 -16.12 0.27
CA ALA A 201 6.67 -16.66 0.08
C ALA A 201 5.64 -15.67 0.61
N SER A 202 4.65 -15.29 -0.21
CA SER A 202 3.66 -14.29 0.17
C SER A 202 2.26 -14.66 -0.28
N GLY A 203 1.29 -14.24 0.53
CA GLY A 203 -0.13 -14.51 0.32
C GLY A 203 -0.61 -15.84 0.88
N ASP A 204 -1.83 -15.80 1.39
CA ASP A 204 -2.56 -16.99 1.85
C ASP A 204 -3.42 -17.62 0.72
N VAL A 205 -3.39 -17.02 -0.47
CA VAL A 205 -4.21 -17.40 -1.63
C VAL A 205 -3.32 -17.95 -2.74
N ILE A 206 -3.72 -19.09 -3.28
CA ILE A 206 -3.17 -19.64 -4.52
C ILE A 206 -3.89 -19.00 -5.71
N ASP A 207 -3.19 -18.80 -6.82
CA ASP A 207 -3.71 -18.10 -8.02
C ASP A 207 -4.18 -16.66 -7.71
N ALA A 208 -3.53 -16.05 -6.70
CA ALA A 208 -3.87 -14.74 -6.15
C ALA A 208 -3.83 -13.61 -7.19
N ARG A 209 -4.53 -12.53 -6.88
CA ARG A 209 -4.56 -11.31 -7.69
C ARG A 209 -3.94 -10.15 -6.94
N VAL A 210 -3.34 -9.23 -7.70
CA VAL A 210 -2.78 -7.99 -7.18
C VAL A 210 -3.51 -6.78 -7.74
N VAL A 211 -3.58 -5.71 -6.95
CA VAL A 211 -4.12 -4.42 -7.36
C VAL A 211 -3.10 -3.31 -7.13
N TYR A 212 -3.10 -2.32 -8.00
CA TYR A 212 -2.32 -1.11 -7.86
C TYR A 212 -3.16 -0.06 -7.12
N VAL A 213 -2.65 0.47 -6.02
CA VAL A 213 -3.37 1.41 -5.17
C VAL A 213 -2.55 2.67 -4.99
N THR A 214 -3.16 3.81 -5.30
CA THR A 214 -2.63 5.12 -4.90
C THR A 214 -3.37 5.57 -3.65
N TYR A 215 -2.64 6.01 -2.63
CA TYR A 215 -3.23 6.50 -1.39
C TYR A 215 -2.48 7.71 -0.83
N VAL A 216 -3.15 8.47 0.02
CA VAL A 216 -2.56 9.55 0.82
C VAL A 216 -2.03 8.95 2.11
N THR A 217 -0.72 8.99 2.29
CA THR A 217 -0.04 8.50 3.48
C THR A 217 -0.02 9.54 4.60
N LYS A 218 0.06 9.08 5.85
CA LYS A 218 0.34 9.93 7.00
C LYS A 218 1.80 10.40 6.94
N LEU A 219 2.01 11.69 6.67
CA LEU A 219 3.33 12.30 6.71
C LEU A 219 3.77 12.56 8.16
N THR A 220 4.85 11.91 8.58
CA THR A 220 5.43 12.09 9.93
C THR A 220 6.60 13.07 9.94
N ASP A 221 7.37 13.10 8.85
CA ASP A 221 8.52 13.98 8.66
C ASP A 221 8.06 15.34 8.10
N THR A 222 8.07 16.37 8.96
CA THR A 222 7.65 17.73 8.61
C THR A 222 8.64 18.46 7.72
N ASP A 223 9.89 18.02 7.63
CA ASP A 223 10.90 18.74 6.83
C ASP A 223 10.62 18.60 5.34
N LYS A 224 9.96 17.50 4.96
CA LYS A 224 9.55 17.21 3.59
C LYS A 224 8.30 17.94 3.14
N TRP A 225 7.60 18.65 4.03
CA TRP A 225 6.34 19.28 3.69
C TRP A 225 6.55 20.60 2.92
N SER A 226 5.71 20.81 1.92
CA SER A 226 5.61 22.07 1.21
C SER A 226 5.24 23.20 2.19
N PRO A 227 5.71 24.44 1.95
CA PRO A 227 5.37 25.58 2.80
C PRO A 227 3.85 25.81 2.92
N LYS A 228 3.08 25.43 1.89
CA LYS A 228 1.63 25.55 1.88
C LYS A 228 0.95 24.48 2.71
N LEU A 229 1.39 23.23 2.65
CA LEU A 229 0.89 22.19 3.54
C LEU A 229 1.16 22.57 5.01
N LYS A 230 2.39 22.99 5.34
CA LYS A 230 2.74 23.49 6.69
C LYS A 230 1.79 24.59 7.15
N HIS A 231 1.55 25.58 6.31
CA HIS A 231 0.63 26.68 6.61
C HIS A 231 -0.82 26.21 6.82
N THR A 232 -1.32 25.32 5.97
CA THR A 232 -2.70 24.79 6.09
C THR A 232 -2.89 23.94 7.35
N VAL A 233 -1.94 23.07 7.68
CA VAL A 233 -1.95 22.28 8.92
C VAL A 233 -1.87 23.18 10.14
N ALA A 234 -0.97 24.18 10.13
CA ALA A 234 -0.85 25.15 11.22
C ALA A 234 -2.15 25.94 11.45
N MET A 235 -2.83 26.35 10.38
CA MET A 235 -4.08 27.08 10.50
C MET A 235 -5.24 26.18 10.95
N LYS A 236 -5.30 24.93 10.47
CA LYS A 236 -6.26 23.94 10.96
C LYS A 236 -6.05 23.64 12.44
N LEU A 237 -4.80 23.52 12.87
CA LEU A 237 -4.45 23.36 14.28
C LEU A 237 -4.90 24.58 15.09
N ALA A 238 -4.60 25.79 14.61
CA ALA A 238 -5.02 27.03 15.25
C ALA A 238 -6.55 27.07 15.47
N ILE A 239 -7.35 26.71 14.45
CA ILE A 239 -8.82 26.64 14.56
C ILE A 239 -9.28 25.68 15.67
N LYS A 240 -8.63 24.53 15.81
CA LYS A 240 -8.98 23.52 16.83
C LYS A 240 -8.67 23.98 18.24
N ILE A 241 -7.55 24.68 18.43
CA ILE A 241 -7.10 25.11 19.75
C ILE A 241 -7.63 26.50 20.15
N TYR A 242 -8.09 27.32 19.19
CA TYR A 242 -8.41 28.74 19.39
C TYR A 242 -9.35 28.99 20.57
N THR A 243 -10.50 28.33 20.58
CA THR A 243 -11.51 28.50 21.65
C THR A 243 -11.05 28.01 23.01
N LYS A 244 -10.14 27.03 23.05
CA LYS A 244 -9.57 26.54 24.32
C LYS A 244 -8.59 27.53 24.93
N ILE A 245 -7.94 28.33 24.10
CA ILE A 245 -6.93 29.29 24.53
C ILE A 245 -7.55 30.66 24.79
N LYS A 246 -8.34 31.20 23.84
CA LYS A 246 -8.83 32.58 23.88
C LYS A 246 -10.30 32.76 24.25
N ASN A 247 -11.04 31.68 24.51
CA ASN A 247 -12.48 31.70 24.83
C ASN A 247 -13.30 32.69 23.96
N ASP A 248 -12.90 32.88 22.71
CA ASP A 248 -13.55 33.77 21.76
C ASP A 248 -14.08 32.95 20.58
N PRO A 249 -15.40 32.68 20.54
CA PRO A 249 -16.00 31.93 19.46
C PRO A 249 -16.02 32.72 18.14
N LYS A 250 -15.99 34.07 18.18
CA LYS A 250 -16.06 34.89 16.98
C LYS A 250 -14.75 34.83 16.20
N GLY A 251 -13.60 35.02 16.87
CA GLY A 251 -12.30 34.88 16.23
C GLY A 251 -12.04 33.48 15.68
N ARG A 252 -12.60 32.43 16.30
CA ARG A 252 -12.57 31.07 15.72
C ARG A 252 -13.34 30.99 14.40
N ALA A 253 -14.52 31.61 14.31
CA ALA A 253 -15.31 31.62 13.08
C ALA A 253 -14.58 32.35 11.95
N GLU A 254 -13.94 33.48 12.24
CA GLU A 254 -13.13 34.24 11.28
C GLU A 254 -11.95 33.39 10.74
N LEU A 255 -11.27 32.62 11.60
CA LEU A 255 -10.21 31.70 11.17
C LEU A 255 -10.74 30.55 10.30
N ILE A 256 -11.94 30.03 10.59
CA ILE A 256 -12.59 29.00 9.76
C ILE A 256 -12.90 29.58 8.38
N GLU A 257 -13.45 30.79 8.32
CA GLU A 257 -13.75 31.49 7.08
C GLU A 257 -12.48 31.71 6.25
N GLU A 258 -11.39 32.19 6.84
CA GLU A 258 -10.10 32.34 6.15
C GLU A 258 -9.57 31.00 5.62
N PHE A 259 -9.73 29.92 6.40
CA PHE A 259 -9.27 28.59 6.01
C PHE A 259 -10.01 28.04 4.80
N GLU A 260 -11.34 28.18 4.79
CA GLU A 260 -12.19 27.65 3.73
C GLU A 260 -12.16 28.52 2.47
N THR A 261 -12.12 29.85 2.62
CA THR A 261 -12.20 30.78 1.49
C THR A 261 -10.86 31.05 0.81
N LEU A 262 -9.75 31.02 1.56
CA LEU A 262 -8.46 31.50 1.08
C LEU A 262 -7.38 30.42 1.12
N THR A 263 -7.11 29.87 2.31
CA THR A 263 -5.92 29.07 2.53
C THR A 263 -6.01 27.69 1.87
N MET A 264 -7.10 26.96 2.08
CA MET A 264 -7.30 25.66 1.42
C MET A 264 -7.40 25.77 -0.10
N PRO A 265 -8.20 26.68 -0.69
CA PRO A 265 -8.27 26.84 -2.14
C PRO A 265 -6.92 27.19 -2.78
N LYS A 266 -6.14 28.09 -2.16
CA LYS A 266 -4.79 28.44 -2.65
C LYS A 266 -3.84 27.25 -2.58
N ALA A 267 -3.85 26.51 -1.47
CA ALA A 267 -2.98 25.35 -1.31
C ALA A 267 -3.31 24.26 -2.34
N ARG A 268 -4.60 23.97 -2.55
CA ARG A 268 -5.07 23.06 -3.60
C ARG A 268 -4.66 23.49 -5.00
N SER A 269 -4.75 24.79 -5.30
CA SER A 269 -4.34 25.33 -6.60
C SER A 269 -2.84 25.16 -6.83
N ILE A 270 -2.00 25.44 -5.82
CA ILE A 270 -0.54 25.33 -5.95
C ILE A 270 -0.12 23.87 -6.05
N ASP A 271 -0.67 23.00 -5.20
CA ASP A 271 -0.43 21.56 -5.26
C ASP A 271 -0.85 21.00 -6.63
N GLY A 272 -2.04 21.37 -7.14
CA GLY A 272 -2.49 20.98 -8.47
C GLY A 272 -1.56 21.44 -9.61
N MET A 273 -0.89 22.58 -9.48
CA MET A 273 0.12 23.05 -10.45
C MET A 273 1.42 22.26 -10.40
N GLN A 274 1.71 21.55 -9.30
CA GLN A 274 2.89 20.70 -9.16
C GLN A 274 2.71 19.32 -9.80
N GLY A 275 1.47 18.94 -10.14
CA GLY A 275 1.17 17.66 -10.77
C GLY A 275 1.80 17.57 -12.16
N THR A 276 2.78 16.68 -12.32
CA THR A 276 3.20 16.20 -13.63
C THR A 276 2.12 15.26 -14.19
N PRO A 277 1.93 15.18 -15.52
CA PRO A 277 1.04 14.17 -16.09
C PRO A 277 1.44 12.80 -15.57
N LYS A 278 0.47 12.07 -14.99
CA LYS A 278 0.69 10.67 -14.66
C LYS A 278 1.13 9.96 -15.95
N PRO A 279 2.33 9.38 -16.02
CA PRO A 279 2.62 8.45 -17.11
C PRO A 279 1.55 7.35 -17.07
N ILE A 280 0.94 7.07 -18.21
CA ILE A 280 -0.02 5.97 -18.33
C ILE A 280 0.78 4.68 -18.12
N PHE A 281 0.68 4.11 -16.93
CA PHE A 281 1.37 2.89 -16.58
C PHE A 281 0.51 1.70 -16.98
N SER A 282 0.54 1.31 -18.25
CA SER A 282 0.02 -0.01 -18.65
C SER A 282 0.95 -1.10 -18.11
N SER A 283 0.43 -2.15 -17.48
CA SER A 283 1.23 -3.30 -17.01
C SER A 283 2.24 -3.84 -18.05
N ASP A 284 1.99 -3.57 -19.33
CA ASP A 284 2.85 -3.90 -20.47
C ASP A 284 4.21 -3.19 -20.46
N TRP A 285 4.40 -2.01 -19.86
CA TRP A 285 5.72 -1.33 -19.88
C TRP A 285 6.70 -1.90 -18.84
N ILE A 286 6.20 -2.32 -17.66
CA ILE A 286 6.97 -3.08 -16.66
C ILE A 286 7.29 -4.47 -17.24
N ALA A 287 6.34 -5.09 -17.94
CA ALA A 287 6.59 -6.32 -18.69
C ALA A 287 7.57 -6.10 -19.86
N SER A 288 7.56 -4.94 -20.54
CA SER A 288 8.45 -4.67 -21.70
C SER A 288 9.91 -4.43 -21.32
N ARG A 289 10.20 -4.13 -20.04
CA ARG A 289 11.57 -4.20 -19.53
C ARG A 289 12.12 -5.63 -19.59
N ALA A 290 11.25 -6.65 -19.55
CA ALA A 290 11.64 -8.05 -19.74
C ALA A 290 11.93 -8.41 -21.22
N GLU A 291 11.32 -7.73 -22.19
CA GLU A 291 11.49 -8.06 -23.63
C GLU A 291 12.56 -7.22 -24.34
N GLY A 292 12.99 -6.09 -23.76
CA GLY A 292 13.82 -5.09 -24.45
C GLY A 292 15.34 -5.33 -24.46
N MET A 293 15.89 -6.34 -23.75
CA MET A 293 17.34 -6.46 -23.55
C MET A 293 18.05 -7.54 -24.40
N TRP A 294 17.38 -8.14 -25.39
CA TRP A 294 18.04 -8.97 -26.41
C TRP A 294 17.55 -8.65 -27.81
N ARG A 295 18.27 -7.74 -28.48
CA ARG A 295 18.54 -7.76 -29.92
C ARG A 295 19.55 -6.67 -30.26
N LEU A 296 20.83 -7.04 -30.22
CA LEU A 296 21.86 -6.82 -31.25
C LEU A 296 23.09 -7.66 -30.91
#